data_AF-A0A7C4B466-F1
#
_entry.id   AF-A0A7C4B466-F1
#
_cell.length_a   1.000
_cell.length_b   1.000
_cell.length_c   1.000
_cell.angle_alpha   90.00
_cell.angle_beta   90.00
_cell.angle_gamma   90.00
#
_symmetry.space_group_name_H-M   'P 1'
#
loop_
_entity.id
_entity.type
_entity.pdbx_description
1 polymer ?
#
loop_
_entity_poly.entity_id
_entity_poly.type
_entity_poly.pdbx_seq_one_letter_code
_entity_poly.pdbx_strand_id
1 'polypeptide(L)'
;MSTGLEKALKLIVLLFFAGFYLLLLLAHYLGLVYAIFIVPHNMIANAVTLNFGLFLPYYLPLFSISGFSALVYFVIIVIILFFSLCFLVYVNWRGCLNEMRTRKHTLIASHNPLLMVSEVFCIVLFLNIIYSLFLSSVNVEPASPDFESTPMWINMLSLAHASVYEEFAVRVLLLALPLFVIQRFVLKKKVSVMAFFRGEQKVDALALALLILSSLIFALAHMLYGWDVYKVLPAFIAGVGFGYAYLKGGIFASILLHFSFDYMDITYMLISKDILSDALALLSMPGILLSVLVLLFSLAAGPVTLYGYARKFAEKLPGFPVARSSEERTERQERVEGGLFMLQFPVGRCPKCGAEEARYLGNDMLECVRCGEKRRIGR
;
A
#
# COMPACT_ATOMS: atom_id res chain seq x y z
N MET A 1 -14.39 -23.07 14.03
CA MET A 1 -14.63 -22.01 15.03
C MET A 1 -13.29 -21.46 15.46
N SER A 2 -12.88 -20.30 14.95
CA SER A 2 -11.68 -19.61 15.46
C SER A 2 -11.94 -19.20 16.92
N THR A 3 -11.03 -19.55 17.83
CA THR A 3 -11.18 -19.29 19.27
C THR A 3 -11.24 -17.77 19.52
N GLY A 4 -11.97 -17.33 20.55
CA GLY A 4 -12.03 -15.91 20.91
C GLY A 4 -10.65 -15.28 21.13
N LEU A 5 -9.68 -16.09 21.58
CA LEU A 5 -8.27 -15.73 21.74
C LEU A 5 -7.58 -15.41 20.41
N GLU A 6 -7.80 -16.23 19.38
CA GLU A 6 -7.25 -15.97 18.04
C GLU A 6 -7.77 -14.65 17.48
N LYS A 7 -9.04 -14.33 17.71
CA LYS A 7 -9.66 -13.07 17.27
C LYS A 7 -9.12 -11.85 18.01
N ALA A 8 -8.88 -11.97 19.33
CA ALA A 8 -8.29 -10.90 20.13
C ALA A 8 -6.83 -10.62 19.71
N LEU A 9 -6.05 -11.69 19.48
CA LEU A 9 -4.68 -11.57 19.01
C LEU A 9 -4.61 -10.88 17.64
N LYS A 10 -5.52 -11.21 16.71
CA LYS A 10 -5.62 -10.56 15.39
C LYS A 10 -5.86 -9.05 15.47
N LEU A 11 -6.77 -8.63 16.35
CA LEU A 11 -7.09 -7.21 16.53
C LEU A 11 -5.92 -6.45 17.16
N ILE A 12 -5.27 -7.02 18.16
CA ILE A 12 -4.10 -6.44 18.81
C ILE A 12 -2.99 -6.23 17.78
N VAL A 13 -2.75 -7.24 16.95
CA VAL A 13 -1.75 -7.18 15.88
C VAL A 13 -2.07 -6.07 14.88
N LEU A 14 -3.31 -5.96 14.38
CA LEU A 14 -3.71 -4.89 13.43
C LEU A 14 -3.64 -3.48 14.04
N LEU A 15 -4.08 -3.31 15.28
CA LEU A 15 -3.96 -2.04 16.01
C LEU A 15 -2.49 -1.66 16.22
N PHE A 16 -1.66 -2.66 16.49
CA PHE A 16 -0.22 -2.48 16.63
C PHE A 16 0.42 -2.10 15.28
N PHE A 17 0.03 -2.75 14.17
CA PHE A 17 0.50 -2.41 12.82
C PHE A 17 0.18 -0.96 12.44
N ALA A 18 -1.10 -0.60 12.52
CA ALA A 18 -1.56 0.73 12.13
C ALA A 18 -1.03 1.80 13.09
N GLY A 19 -1.05 1.54 14.40
CA GLY A 19 -0.56 2.47 15.41
C GLY A 19 0.94 2.74 15.28
N PHE A 20 1.73 1.69 15.07
CA PHE A 20 3.18 1.82 14.87
C PHE A 20 3.50 2.60 13.59
N TYR A 21 2.86 2.26 12.47
CA TYR A 21 3.05 2.99 11.21
C TYR A 21 2.62 4.47 11.33
N LEU A 22 1.54 4.77 12.04
CA LEU A 22 1.12 6.14 12.31
C LEU A 22 2.10 6.91 13.20
N LEU A 23 2.72 6.25 14.18
CA LEU A 23 3.77 6.83 15.00
C LEU A 23 5.02 7.16 14.17
N LEU A 24 5.43 6.25 13.27
CA LEU A 24 6.51 6.50 12.31
C LEU A 24 6.19 7.68 11.40
N LEU A 25 4.97 7.70 10.84
CA LEU A 25 4.51 8.83 10.03
C LEU A 25 4.58 10.14 10.82
N LEU A 26 4.16 10.16 12.09
CA LEU A 26 4.30 11.36 12.92
C LEU A 26 5.76 11.83 12.99
N ALA A 27 6.71 10.93 13.22
CA ALA A 27 8.14 11.27 13.25
C ALA A 27 8.63 11.82 11.89
N HIS A 28 8.25 11.19 10.77
CA HIS A 28 8.60 11.65 9.43
C HIS A 28 8.05 13.05 9.14
N TYR A 29 6.81 13.33 9.54
CA TYR A 29 6.18 14.64 9.34
C TYR A 29 6.76 15.71 10.26
N LEU A 30 7.22 15.37 11.47
CA LEU A 30 8.02 16.29 12.28
C LEU A 30 9.34 16.66 11.58
N GLY A 31 10.00 15.68 10.96
CA GLY A 31 11.17 15.91 10.10
C GLY A 31 10.85 16.81 8.90
N LEU A 32 9.68 16.65 8.27
CA LEU A 32 9.23 17.51 7.17
C LEU A 32 8.94 18.93 7.66
N VAL A 33 8.31 19.09 8.81
CA VAL A 33 8.08 20.41 9.43
C VAL A 33 9.41 21.12 9.70
N TYR A 34 10.39 20.40 10.23
CA TYR A 34 11.74 20.93 10.42
C TYR A 34 12.39 21.34 9.08
N ALA A 35 12.21 20.54 8.01
CA ALA A 35 12.68 20.88 6.68
C ALA A 35 12.06 22.18 6.12
N ILE A 36 10.78 22.49 6.42
CA ILE A 36 10.13 23.74 6.00
C ILE A 36 10.86 24.98 6.52
N PHE A 37 11.47 24.91 7.71
CA PHE A 37 12.17 26.05 8.29
C PHE A 37 13.59 26.23 7.72
N ILE A 38 14.24 25.16 7.30
CA ILE A 38 15.67 25.19 6.95
C ILE A 38 15.89 25.16 5.44
N VAL A 39 15.13 24.36 4.71
CA VAL A 39 15.32 24.17 3.26
C VAL A 39 15.14 25.48 2.49
N PRO A 40 14.07 26.28 2.66
CA PRO A 40 13.88 27.52 1.93
C PRO A 40 15.04 28.52 2.08
N HIS A 41 15.52 28.71 3.31
CA HIS A 41 16.61 29.63 3.60
C HIS A 41 17.90 29.23 2.86
N ASN A 42 18.23 27.94 2.91
CA ASN A 42 19.42 27.41 2.25
C ASN A 42 19.28 27.35 0.72
N MET A 43 18.08 27.09 0.19
CA MET A 43 17.85 27.09 -1.26
C MET A 43 18.07 28.47 -1.87
N ILE A 44 17.64 29.54 -1.18
CA ILE A 44 17.85 30.92 -1.61
C ILE A 44 19.35 31.26 -1.57
N ALA A 45 20.06 30.87 -0.52
CA ALA A 45 21.48 31.16 -0.35
C ALA A 45 22.37 30.42 -1.37
N ASN A 46 22.00 29.20 -1.79
CA ASN A 46 22.86 28.33 -2.59
C ASN A 46 22.44 28.16 -4.05
N ALA A 47 21.41 28.89 -4.51
CA ALA A 47 20.90 28.82 -5.90
C ALA A 47 20.67 27.38 -6.41
N VAL A 48 20.00 26.56 -5.60
CA VAL A 48 19.79 25.13 -5.87
C VAL A 48 19.08 24.90 -7.20
N THR A 49 19.53 23.88 -7.93
CA THR A 49 18.92 23.40 -9.18
C THR A 49 18.34 22.01 -8.98
N LEU A 50 17.07 21.83 -9.34
CA LEU A 50 16.36 20.54 -9.31
C LEU A 50 16.18 20.04 -10.75
N ASN A 51 16.50 18.77 -10.98
CA ASN A 51 16.47 18.15 -12.29
C ASN A 51 15.26 17.22 -12.42
N PHE A 52 14.55 17.35 -13.55
CA PHE A 52 13.42 16.52 -13.92
C PHE A 52 13.79 15.72 -15.16
N GLY A 53 13.42 14.44 -15.15
CA GLY A 53 13.71 13.53 -16.23
C GLY A 53 12.67 12.42 -16.36
N LEU A 54 12.97 11.44 -17.20
CA LEU A 54 12.25 10.18 -17.26
C LEU A 54 13.20 9.05 -16.94
N PHE A 55 12.74 8.14 -16.07
CA PHE A 55 13.40 6.89 -15.83
C PHE A 55 13.04 5.92 -16.96
N LEU A 56 13.93 5.80 -17.93
CA LEU A 56 13.99 4.68 -18.87
C LEU A 56 15.10 3.73 -18.35
N PRO A 57 15.55 2.71 -19.10
CA PRO A 57 16.81 2.03 -18.75
C PRO A 57 18.01 2.98 -18.58
N TYR A 58 17.85 4.26 -18.94
CA TYR A 58 18.71 5.40 -18.60
C TYR A 58 17.82 6.60 -18.17
N TYR A 59 18.37 7.55 -17.42
CA TYR A 59 17.70 8.79 -17.04
C TYR A 59 17.80 9.75 -18.20
N LEU A 60 16.65 10.10 -18.76
CA LEU A 60 16.56 11.13 -19.79
C LEU A 60 16.29 12.47 -19.09
N PRO A 61 17.29 13.35 -18.91
CA PRO A 61 17.03 14.68 -18.37
C PRO A 61 16.12 15.44 -19.34
N LEU A 62 15.05 16.04 -18.82
CA LEU A 62 14.09 16.81 -19.61
C LEU A 62 14.31 18.29 -19.42
N PHE A 63 14.31 18.74 -18.17
CA PHE A 63 14.49 20.14 -17.82
C PHE A 63 14.97 20.27 -16.36
N SER A 64 15.48 21.45 -16.01
CA SER A 64 15.84 21.79 -14.65
C SER A 64 15.18 23.10 -14.25
N ILE A 65 14.93 23.25 -12.95
CA ILE A 65 14.40 24.48 -12.36
C ILE A 65 15.36 24.95 -11.27
N SER A 66 15.50 26.27 -11.11
CA SER A 66 16.42 26.85 -10.12
C SER A 66 15.87 28.13 -9.50
N GLY A 67 16.51 28.58 -8.41
CA GLY A 67 16.15 29.81 -7.71
C GLY A 67 14.70 29.80 -7.20
N PHE A 68 13.96 30.88 -7.48
CA PHE A 68 12.57 31.04 -7.00
C PHE A 68 11.64 29.91 -7.48
N SER A 69 11.83 29.41 -8.71
CA SER A 69 11.01 28.32 -9.24
C SER A 69 11.20 27.01 -8.46
N ALA A 70 12.43 26.71 -8.03
CA ALA A 70 12.72 25.56 -7.17
C ALA A 70 12.08 25.71 -5.78
N LEU A 71 12.05 26.93 -5.22
CA LEU A 71 11.38 27.21 -3.95
C LEU A 71 9.85 27.01 -4.04
N VAL A 72 9.21 27.53 -5.09
CA VAL A 72 7.77 27.31 -5.33
C VAL A 72 7.49 25.81 -5.46
N TYR A 73 8.35 25.09 -6.18
CA TYR A 73 8.23 23.65 -6.32
C TYR A 73 8.39 22.88 -5.00
N PHE A 74 9.32 23.30 -4.12
CA PHE A 74 9.43 22.74 -2.77
C PHE A 74 8.14 22.92 -1.96
N VAL A 75 7.51 24.11 -2.04
CA VAL A 75 6.21 24.35 -1.38
C VAL A 75 5.13 23.42 -1.94
N ILE A 76 5.12 23.16 -3.25
CA ILE A 76 4.20 22.20 -3.89
C ILE A 76 4.43 20.78 -3.36
N ILE A 77 5.69 20.33 -3.22
CA ILE A 77 6.03 19.03 -2.63
C ILE A 77 5.45 18.92 -1.23
N VAL A 78 5.70 19.91 -0.38
CA VAL A 78 5.20 19.94 1.01
C VAL A 78 3.67 19.83 1.03
N ILE A 79 2.98 20.59 0.19
CA ILE A 79 1.51 20.53 0.07
C ILE A 79 1.05 19.13 -0.35
N ILE A 80 1.70 18.51 -1.34
CA ILE A 80 1.35 17.16 -1.81
C ILE A 80 1.55 16.12 -0.71
N LEU A 81 2.63 16.21 0.06
CA LEU A 81 2.90 15.29 1.16
C LEU A 81 1.83 15.43 2.25
N PHE A 82 1.59 16.64 2.77
CA PHE A 82 0.53 16.87 3.74
C PHE A 82 -0.84 16.45 3.22
N PHE A 83 -1.16 16.74 1.97
CA PHE A 83 -2.39 16.30 1.35
C PHE A 83 -2.47 14.77 1.28
N SER A 84 -1.38 14.07 0.99
CA SER A 84 -1.32 12.61 0.96
C SER A 84 -1.62 12.00 2.34
N LEU A 85 -1.04 12.56 3.39
CA LEU A 85 -1.34 12.16 4.77
C LEU A 85 -2.80 12.43 5.13
N CYS A 86 -3.27 13.67 4.90
CA CYS A 86 -4.65 14.05 5.20
C CYS A 86 -5.63 13.18 4.44
N PHE A 87 -5.41 12.96 3.14
CA PHE A 87 -6.26 12.11 2.32
C PHE A 87 -6.29 10.68 2.86
N LEU A 88 -5.14 10.08 3.14
CA LEU A 88 -5.09 8.69 3.60
C LEU A 88 -5.73 8.52 4.98
N VAL A 89 -5.38 9.38 5.94
CA VAL A 89 -5.88 9.29 7.32
C VAL A 89 -7.34 9.73 7.40
N TYR A 90 -7.69 10.93 6.95
CA TYR A 90 -9.04 11.48 7.14
C TYR A 90 -10.11 10.68 6.39
N VAL A 91 -9.84 10.31 5.13
CA VAL A 91 -10.82 9.60 4.30
C VAL A 91 -10.99 8.15 4.76
N ASN A 92 -9.89 7.49 5.15
CA ASN A 92 -9.91 6.04 5.36
C ASN A 92 -9.96 5.63 6.84
N TRP A 93 -9.75 6.52 7.81
CA TRP A 93 -9.73 6.18 9.24
C TRP A 93 -11.02 5.51 9.73
N ARG A 94 -12.19 6.01 9.33
CA ARG A 94 -13.47 5.38 9.70
C ARG A 94 -13.63 3.98 9.11
N GLY A 95 -13.22 3.81 7.86
CA GLY A 95 -13.20 2.51 7.21
C GLY A 95 -12.23 1.55 7.89
N CYS A 96 -11.07 2.04 8.32
CA CYS A 96 -10.05 1.30 9.05
C CYS A 96 -10.61 0.82 10.41
N LEU A 97 -11.22 1.73 11.20
CA LEU A 97 -11.89 1.36 12.44
C LEU A 97 -12.99 0.32 12.23
N ASN A 98 -13.78 0.46 11.16
CA ASN A 98 -14.83 -0.50 10.84
C ASN A 98 -14.27 -1.85 10.40
N GLU A 99 -13.20 -1.90 9.60
CA GLU A 99 -12.54 -3.14 9.19
C GLU A 99 -11.92 -3.87 10.39
N MET A 100 -11.27 -3.12 11.29
CA MET A 100 -10.77 -3.65 12.56
C MET A 100 -11.91 -4.16 13.46
N ARG A 101 -13.05 -3.45 13.51
CA ARG A 101 -14.20 -3.81 14.36
C ARG A 101 -15.03 -4.95 13.81
N THR A 102 -15.17 -5.06 12.50
CA THR A 102 -16.08 -6.02 11.85
C THR A 102 -15.52 -7.43 11.81
N ARG A 103 -14.23 -7.65 12.15
CA ARG A 103 -13.64 -8.98 12.40
C ARG A 103 -13.77 -9.96 11.21
N LYS A 104 -14.10 -9.47 10.02
CA LYS A 104 -14.47 -10.30 8.85
C LYS A 104 -13.29 -10.72 7.98
N HIS A 105 -12.17 -10.03 8.09
CA HIS A 105 -11.01 -10.31 7.24
C HIS A 105 -9.91 -11.01 8.05
N THR A 106 -9.31 -12.02 7.40
CA THR A 106 -8.02 -12.56 7.82
C THR A 106 -7.02 -11.41 7.94
N LEU A 107 -6.02 -11.57 8.81
CA LEU A 107 -4.95 -10.60 9.14
C LEU A 107 -4.22 -9.94 7.96
N ILE A 108 -4.58 -10.28 6.72
CA ILE A 108 -3.68 -10.26 5.59
C ILE A 108 -4.42 -9.79 4.34
N ALA A 109 -3.91 -8.69 3.78
CA ALA A 109 -4.44 -7.98 2.61
C ALA A 109 -5.75 -7.24 2.86
N SER A 110 -5.66 -6.23 3.74
CA SER A 110 -6.73 -5.29 4.06
C SER A 110 -7.28 -4.58 2.81
N HIS A 111 -8.57 -4.26 2.85
CA HIS A 111 -9.23 -3.50 1.80
C HIS A 111 -9.08 -1.99 1.99
N ASN A 112 -8.89 -1.54 3.23
CA ASN A 112 -8.63 -0.13 3.54
C ASN A 112 -7.22 0.30 3.11
N PRO A 113 -7.08 1.40 2.34
CA PRO A 113 -5.78 1.91 1.91
C PRO A 113 -4.79 2.21 3.03
N LEU A 114 -5.23 2.70 4.19
CA LEU A 114 -4.35 3.01 5.33
C LEU A 114 -3.72 1.73 5.90
N LEU A 115 -4.54 0.70 6.11
CA LEU A 115 -4.07 -0.60 6.60
C LEU A 115 -3.20 -1.28 5.55
N MET A 116 -3.62 -1.28 4.29
CA MET A 116 -2.86 -1.85 3.17
C MET A 116 -1.47 -1.22 3.05
N VAL A 117 -1.36 0.11 3.12
CA VAL A 117 -0.06 0.80 3.10
C VAL A 117 0.82 0.36 4.27
N SER A 118 0.26 0.25 5.49
CA SER A 118 1.03 -0.22 6.65
C SER A 118 1.49 -1.68 6.51
N GLU A 119 0.66 -2.57 5.96
CA GLU A 119 1.03 -3.97 5.69
C GLU A 119 2.17 -4.04 4.66
N VAL A 120 2.03 -3.30 3.55
CA VAL A 120 3.03 -3.29 2.47
C VAL A 120 4.34 -2.69 2.97
N PHE A 121 4.31 -1.62 3.77
CA PHE A 121 5.48 -1.06 4.44
C PHE A 121 6.22 -2.14 5.23
N CYS A 122 5.51 -2.91 6.05
CA CYS A 122 6.11 -3.98 6.86
C CYS A 122 6.73 -5.09 6.01
N ILE A 123 6.07 -5.50 4.93
CA ILE A 123 6.58 -6.53 4.03
C ILE A 123 7.87 -6.06 3.36
N VAL A 124 7.86 -4.85 2.79
CA VAL A 124 9.04 -4.29 2.09
C VAL A 124 10.19 -4.10 3.07
N LEU A 125 9.92 -3.55 4.24
CA LEU A 125 10.94 -3.32 5.26
C LEU A 125 11.55 -4.63 5.79
N PHE A 126 10.71 -5.64 6.05
CA PHE A 126 11.16 -6.98 6.43
C PHE A 126 12.09 -7.59 5.38
N LEU A 127 11.68 -7.59 4.10
CA LEU A 127 12.49 -8.16 3.02
C LEU A 127 13.82 -7.41 2.85
N ASN A 128 13.82 -6.09 3.00
CA ASN A 128 15.04 -5.29 2.98
C ASN A 128 15.98 -5.64 4.16
N ILE A 129 15.45 -5.81 5.38
CA ILE A 129 16.24 -6.23 6.54
C ILE A 129 16.85 -7.60 6.32
N ILE A 130 16.07 -8.59 5.85
CA ILE A 130 16.58 -9.94 5.56
C ILE A 130 17.69 -9.89 4.51
N TYR A 131 17.51 -9.08 3.46
CA TYR A 131 18.52 -8.91 2.44
C TYR A 131 19.81 -8.26 2.97
N SER A 132 19.70 -7.20 3.78
CA SER A 132 20.87 -6.57 4.42
C SER A 132 21.60 -7.53 5.36
N LEU A 133 20.87 -8.34 6.14
CA LEU A 133 21.47 -9.39 6.99
C LEU A 133 22.18 -10.45 6.15
N PHE A 134 21.61 -10.83 5.01
CA PHE A 134 22.25 -11.75 4.08
C PHE A 134 23.56 -11.17 3.53
N LEU A 135 23.58 -9.92 3.06
CA LEU A 135 24.81 -9.28 2.56
C LEU A 135 25.88 -9.18 3.65
N SER A 136 25.49 -8.78 4.86
CA SER A 136 26.40 -8.74 6.01
C SER A 136 26.99 -10.13 6.32
N SER A 137 26.20 -11.20 6.20
CA SER A 137 26.68 -12.59 6.41
C SER A 137 27.76 -13.04 5.42
N VAL A 138 27.81 -12.42 4.24
CA VAL A 138 28.84 -12.67 3.21
C VAL A 138 29.89 -11.55 3.16
N ASN A 139 29.94 -10.69 4.18
CA ASN A 139 30.86 -9.53 4.30
C ASN A 139 30.79 -8.57 3.10
N VAL A 140 29.59 -8.40 2.54
CA VAL A 140 29.32 -7.38 1.53
C VAL A 140 28.73 -6.17 2.22
N GLU A 141 29.41 -5.04 2.10
CA GLU A 141 28.94 -3.72 2.53
C GLU A 141 28.48 -2.94 1.30
N PRO A 142 27.16 -2.71 1.14
CA PRO A 142 26.67 -1.92 0.03
C PRO A 142 27.12 -0.47 0.11
N ALA A 143 27.56 0.10 -1.01
CA ALA A 143 27.77 1.52 -1.15
C ALA A 143 26.42 2.24 -1.32
N SER A 144 26.21 3.27 -0.50
CA SER A 144 25.13 4.24 -0.66
C SER A 144 25.69 5.59 -1.13
N PRO A 145 24.83 6.49 -1.65
CA PRO A 145 25.17 7.90 -1.74
C PRO A 145 25.72 8.42 -0.41
N ASP A 146 26.62 9.40 -0.48
CA ASP A 146 27.23 9.99 0.70
C ASP A 146 26.26 10.93 1.43
N PHE A 147 25.39 10.33 2.25
CA PHE A 147 24.44 11.05 3.08
C PHE A 147 25.10 11.71 4.30
N GLU A 148 26.29 11.27 4.70
CA GLU A 148 26.96 11.76 5.91
C GLU A 148 27.60 13.13 5.69
N SER A 149 28.34 13.28 4.57
CA SER A 149 29.00 14.53 4.20
C SER A 149 28.05 15.55 3.56
N THR A 150 26.95 15.08 2.96
CA THR A 150 25.95 15.96 2.36
C THR A 150 25.21 16.76 3.45
N PRO A 151 25.08 18.10 3.29
CA PRO A 151 24.30 18.92 4.22
C PRO A 151 22.89 18.36 4.42
N MET A 152 22.46 18.25 5.67
CA MET A 152 21.18 17.61 6.03
C MET A 152 19.97 18.20 5.28
N TRP A 153 19.96 19.52 5.05
CA TRP A 153 18.87 20.18 4.32
C TRP A 153 18.81 19.74 2.84
N ILE A 154 19.94 19.39 2.22
CA ILE A 154 19.97 18.82 0.87
C ILE A 154 19.37 17.42 0.90
N ASN A 155 19.72 16.57 1.87
CA ASN A 155 19.12 15.25 2.00
C ASN A 155 17.60 15.35 2.20
N MET A 156 17.13 16.25 3.06
CA MET A 156 15.70 16.49 3.28
C MET A 156 14.99 16.92 1.99
N LEU A 157 15.57 17.86 1.25
CA LEU A 157 15.01 18.32 -0.04
C LEU A 157 15.00 17.20 -1.08
N SER A 158 16.12 16.50 -1.25
CA SER A 158 16.30 15.45 -2.26
C SER A 158 15.36 14.27 -2.02
N LEU A 159 15.21 13.83 -0.77
CA LEU A 159 14.35 12.73 -0.39
C LEU A 159 12.87 13.12 -0.49
N ALA A 160 12.47 14.33 -0.06
CA ALA A 160 11.10 14.81 -0.26
C ALA A 160 10.73 14.94 -1.74
N HIS A 161 11.68 15.42 -2.54
CA HIS A 161 11.55 15.51 -3.98
C HIS A 161 11.36 14.13 -4.60
N ALA A 162 12.23 13.17 -4.27
CA ALA A 162 12.18 11.80 -4.80
C ALA A 162 10.83 11.13 -4.53
N SER A 163 10.34 11.20 -3.28
CA SER A 163 9.08 10.58 -2.86
C SER A 163 7.85 11.04 -3.68
N VAL A 164 7.87 12.26 -4.22
CA VAL A 164 6.79 12.78 -5.07
C VAL A 164 7.10 12.56 -6.54
N TYR A 165 8.23 13.08 -7.00
CA TYR A 165 8.60 13.10 -8.41
C TYR A 165 8.74 11.69 -8.99
N GLU A 166 9.38 10.76 -8.28
CA GLU A 166 9.58 9.40 -8.78
C GLU A 166 8.27 8.62 -8.87
N GLU A 167 7.33 8.86 -7.96
CA GLU A 167 6.02 8.22 -8.03
C GLU A 167 5.19 8.77 -9.21
N PHE A 168 5.31 10.06 -9.54
CA PHE A 168 4.74 10.58 -10.78
C PHE A 168 5.43 9.96 -12.01
N ALA A 169 6.76 9.97 -12.06
CA ALA A 169 7.50 9.47 -13.20
C ALA A 169 7.26 7.98 -13.44
N VAL A 170 7.33 7.15 -12.40
CA VAL A 170 7.24 5.70 -12.53
C VAL A 170 5.80 5.22 -12.47
N ARG A 171 4.97 5.67 -11.52
CA ARG A 171 3.60 5.13 -11.38
C ARG A 171 2.64 5.76 -12.35
N VAL A 172 2.70 7.08 -12.54
CA VAL A 172 1.76 7.72 -13.47
C VAL A 172 2.19 7.46 -14.91
N LEU A 173 3.46 7.67 -15.26
CA LEU A 173 3.87 7.58 -16.66
C LEU A 173 4.20 6.16 -17.14
N LEU A 174 4.81 5.29 -16.31
CA LEU A 174 5.21 3.94 -16.74
C LEU A 174 4.21 2.84 -16.39
N LEU A 175 3.34 3.05 -15.40
CA LEU A 175 2.34 2.07 -14.99
C LEU A 175 0.92 2.49 -15.39
N ALA A 176 0.44 3.62 -14.87
CA ALA A 176 -0.95 4.04 -15.00
C ALA A 176 -1.32 4.44 -16.42
N LEU A 177 -0.49 5.27 -17.05
CA LEU A 177 -0.75 5.78 -18.39
C LEU A 177 -0.77 4.64 -19.42
N PRO A 178 0.22 3.72 -19.47
CA PRO A 178 0.16 2.56 -20.37
C PRO A 178 -1.04 1.66 -20.07
N LEU A 179 -1.33 1.40 -18.79
CA LEU A 179 -2.47 0.58 -18.41
C LEU A 179 -3.80 1.22 -18.86
N PHE A 180 -3.97 2.53 -18.66
CA PHE A 180 -5.13 3.28 -19.11
C PHE A 180 -5.26 3.25 -20.63
N VAL A 181 -4.17 3.52 -21.35
CA VAL A 181 -4.17 3.56 -22.82
C VAL A 181 -4.56 2.20 -23.39
N ILE A 182 -3.93 1.12 -22.91
CA ILE A 182 -4.23 -0.23 -23.36
C ILE A 182 -5.68 -0.60 -23.01
N GLN A 183 -6.12 -0.38 -21.77
CA GLN A 183 -7.48 -0.73 -21.37
C GLN A 183 -8.55 0.06 -22.14
N ARG A 184 -8.36 1.37 -22.32
CA ARG A 184 -9.35 2.27 -22.93
C ARG A 184 -9.39 2.17 -24.44
N PHE A 185 -8.22 2.16 -25.09
CA PHE A 185 -8.11 2.28 -26.55
C PHE A 185 -7.89 0.95 -27.26
N VAL A 186 -7.15 0.01 -26.65
CA VAL A 186 -6.90 -1.32 -27.24
C VAL A 186 -8.00 -2.29 -26.83
N LEU A 187 -8.24 -2.46 -25.52
CA LEU A 187 -9.23 -3.40 -24.98
C LEU A 187 -10.65 -2.84 -24.92
N LYS A 188 -10.85 -1.57 -25.30
CA LYS A 188 -12.15 -0.86 -25.32
C LYS A 188 -12.95 -0.93 -24.01
N LYS A 189 -12.27 -1.10 -22.86
CA LYS A 189 -12.90 -1.10 -21.53
C LYS A 189 -13.34 0.33 -21.17
N LYS A 190 -14.48 0.46 -20.50
CA LYS A 190 -14.94 1.72 -19.90
C LYS A 190 -14.20 1.94 -18.58
N VAL A 191 -13.02 2.54 -18.65
CA VAL A 191 -12.20 2.89 -17.49
C VAL A 191 -12.23 4.40 -17.26
N SER A 192 -12.42 4.79 -16.00
CA SER A 192 -12.42 6.20 -15.58
C SER A 192 -11.00 6.65 -15.27
N VAL A 193 -10.64 7.87 -15.70
CA VAL A 193 -9.36 8.50 -15.32
C VAL A 193 -9.23 8.63 -13.80
N MET A 194 -10.34 8.94 -13.11
CA MET A 194 -10.34 9.08 -11.65
C MET A 194 -10.06 7.77 -10.93
N ALA A 195 -10.33 6.61 -11.55
CA ALA A 195 -10.02 5.32 -10.96
C ALA A 195 -8.50 5.07 -10.85
N PHE A 196 -7.69 5.75 -11.66
CA PHE A 196 -6.22 5.69 -11.58
C PHE A 196 -5.69 6.57 -10.45
N PHE A 197 -6.29 7.74 -10.23
CA PHE A 197 -5.93 8.59 -9.09
C PHE A 197 -6.33 7.97 -7.74
N ARG A 198 -7.46 7.25 -7.68
CA ARG A 198 -8.00 6.65 -6.45
C ARG A 198 -7.47 5.24 -6.14
N GLY A 199 -6.80 4.59 -7.07
CA GLY A 199 -6.27 3.23 -6.86
C GLY A 199 -7.34 2.14 -6.79
N GLU A 200 -8.30 2.15 -7.70
CA GLU A 200 -9.36 1.13 -7.72
C GLU A 200 -9.10 0.06 -8.79
N GLN A 201 -7.83 -0.17 -9.11
CA GLN A 201 -7.45 -1.03 -10.22
C GLN A 201 -7.45 -2.51 -9.83
N LYS A 202 -7.96 -3.34 -10.74
CA LYS A 202 -7.80 -4.79 -10.63
C LYS A 202 -6.37 -5.14 -11.04
N VAL A 203 -5.70 -5.95 -10.21
CA VAL A 203 -4.39 -6.51 -10.55
C VAL A 203 -4.65 -7.74 -11.42
N ASP A 204 -4.90 -7.48 -12.71
CA ASP A 204 -4.96 -8.52 -13.74
C ASP A 204 -3.57 -8.77 -14.34
N ALA A 205 -3.45 -9.73 -15.27
CA ALA A 205 -2.15 -10.09 -15.86
C ALA A 205 -1.44 -8.90 -16.52
N LEU A 206 -2.20 -7.98 -17.13
CA LEU A 206 -1.65 -6.77 -17.75
C LEU A 206 -1.13 -5.80 -16.69
N ALA A 207 -1.92 -5.51 -15.66
CA ALA A 207 -1.50 -4.65 -14.56
C ALA A 207 -0.29 -5.23 -13.82
N LEU A 208 -0.24 -6.55 -13.64
CA LEU A 208 0.91 -7.24 -13.04
C LEU A 208 2.15 -7.14 -13.93
N ALA A 209 2.03 -7.35 -15.23
CA ALA A 209 3.16 -7.23 -16.15
C ALA A 209 3.75 -5.80 -16.16
N LEU A 210 2.88 -4.78 -16.23
CA LEU A 210 3.32 -3.38 -16.15
C LEU A 210 3.89 -3.02 -14.79
N LEU A 211 3.33 -3.56 -13.70
CA LEU A 211 3.88 -3.39 -12.35
C LEU A 211 5.31 -3.90 -12.30
N ILE A 212 5.54 -5.16 -12.67
CA ILE A 212 6.87 -5.77 -12.66
C ILE A 212 7.85 -5.01 -13.57
N LEU A 213 7.42 -4.62 -14.77
CA LEU A 213 8.25 -3.85 -15.69
C LEU A 213 8.64 -2.48 -15.10
N SER A 214 7.67 -1.73 -14.56
CA SER A 214 7.93 -0.42 -13.95
C SER A 214 8.84 -0.53 -12.72
N SER A 215 8.67 -1.57 -11.89
CA SER A 215 9.53 -1.83 -10.73
C SER A 215 10.95 -2.20 -11.12
N LEU A 216 11.13 -2.93 -12.23
CA LEU A 216 12.46 -3.25 -12.75
C LEU A 216 13.18 -2.00 -13.27
N ILE A 217 12.48 -1.14 -14.01
CA ILE A 217 13.04 0.15 -14.47
C ILE A 217 13.45 1.01 -13.28
N PHE A 218 12.59 1.11 -12.26
CA PHE A 218 12.88 1.82 -11.01
C PHE A 218 14.13 1.27 -10.29
N ALA A 219 14.26 -0.05 -10.21
CA ALA A 219 15.41 -0.70 -9.59
C ALA A 219 16.73 -0.46 -10.34
N LEU A 220 16.69 -0.56 -11.66
CA LEU A 220 17.86 -0.31 -12.51
C LEU A 220 18.28 1.16 -12.47
N ALA A 221 17.32 2.09 -12.37
CA ALA A 221 17.62 3.50 -12.20
C ALA A 221 18.47 3.74 -10.93
N HIS A 222 18.14 3.10 -9.81
CA HIS A 222 18.92 3.29 -8.57
C HIS A 222 20.41 2.92 -8.75
N MET A 223 20.71 1.80 -9.41
CA MET A 223 22.09 1.40 -9.71
C MET A 223 22.82 2.39 -10.62
N LEU A 224 22.11 3.02 -11.55
CA LEU A 224 22.71 3.97 -12.51
C LEU A 224 22.90 5.38 -11.90
N TYR A 225 22.19 5.72 -10.82
CA TYR A 225 22.16 7.06 -10.23
C TYR A 225 22.66 7.09 -8.78
N GLY A 226 23.82 6.48 -8.54
CA GLY A 226 24.60 6.68 -7.31
C GLY A 226 24.46 5.58 -6.26
N TRP A 227 23.66 4.55 -6.52
CA TRP A 227 23.67 3.33 -5.71
C TRP A 227 24.44 2.22 -6.40
N ASP A 228 24.90 1.24 -5.62
CA ASP A 228 25.55 0.06 -6.18
C ASP A 228 24.56 -0.99 -6.72
N VAL A 229 25.11 -2.08 -7.25
CA VAL A 229 24.32 -3.22 -7.77
C VAL A 229 23.51 -3.92 -6.68
N TYR A 230 23.95 -3.86 -5.42
CA TYR A 230 23.26 -4.51 -4.31
C TYR A 230 21.96 -3.78 -3.96
N LYS A 231 21.80 -2.50 -4.32
CA LYS A 231 20.52 -1.78 -4.18
C LYS A 231 19.43 -2.22 -5.16
N VAL A 232 19.77 -2.90 -6.27
CA VAL A 232 18.80 -3.28 -7.31
C VAL A 232 17.68 -4.16 -6.73
N LEU A 233 18.00 -5.20 -5.96
CA LEU A 233 16.99 -6.10 -5.42
C LEU A 233 16.07 -5.40 -4.38
N PRO A 234 16.59 -4.68 -3.37
CA PRO A 234 15.79 -3.84 -2.49
C PRO A 234 14.89 -2.83 -3.22
N ALA A 235 15.44 -2.11 -4.20
CA ALA A 235 14.69 -1.12 -4.97
C ALA A 235 13.60 -1.78 -5.82
N PHE A 236 13.83 -2.98 -6.36
CA PHE A 236 12.81 -3.75 -7.06
C PHE A 236 11.67 -4.16 -6.13
N ILE A 237 11.98 -4.69 -4.95
CA ILE A 237 11.00 -5.09 -3.93
C ILE A 237 10.16 -3.88 -3.49
N ALA A 238 10.82 -2.76 -3.18
CA ALA A 238 10.15 -1.51 -2.84
C ALA A 238 9.28 -1.02 -4.01
N GLY A 239 9.80 -1.06 -5.23
CA GLY A 239 9.06 -0.67 -6.44
C GLY A 239 7.79 -1.50 -6.65
N VAL A 240 7.83 -2.81 -6.40
CA VAL A 240 6.64 -3.68 -6.42
C VAL A 240 5.65 -3.28 -5.32
N GLY A 241 6.13 -3.00 -4.11
CA GLY A 241 5.30 -2.52 -2.99
C GLY A 241 4.60 -1.21 -3.32
N PHE A 242 5.34 -0.21 -3.79
CA PHE A 242 4.83 1.11 -4.16
C PHE A 242 3.83 1.00 -5.31
N GLY A 243 4.16 0.27 -6.37
CA GLY A 243 3.24 0.06 -7.48
C GLY A 243 1.98 -0.72 -7.09
N TYR A 244 2.05 -1.66 -6.14
CA TYR A 244 0.86 -2.30 -5.58
C TYR A 244 0.01 -1.30 -4.78
N ALA A 245 0.64 -0.47 -3.94
CA ALA A 245 -0.03 0.60 -3.21
C ALA A 245 -0.69 1.61 -4.15
N TYR A 246 -0.06 1.94 -5.27
CA TYR A 246 -0.66 2.75 -6.34
C TYR A 246 -1.92 2.10 -6.92
N LEU A 247 -1.85 0.83 -7.31
CA LEU A 247 -2.99 0.15 -7.94
C LEU A 247 -4.19 -0.02 -6.99
N LYS A 248 -3.97 -0.03 -5.67
CA LYS A 248 -4.99 -0.29 -4.63
C LYS A 248 -5.41 0.90 -3.78
N GLY A 249 -4.54 1.90 -3.62
CA GLY A 249 -4.77 3.08 -2.79
C GLY A 249 -4.53 4.39 -3.51
N GLY A 250 -4.03 4.36 -4.75
CA GLY A 250 -3.88 5.50 -5.62
C GLY A 250 -2.55 6.21 -5.46
N ILE A 251 -2.41 7.35 -6.13
CA ILE A 251 -1.13 8.08 -6.17
C ILE A 251 -0.68 8.53 -4.77
N PHE A 252 -1.61 9.00 -3.94
CA PHE A 252 -1.30 9.48 -2.60
C PHE A 252 -0.88 8.37 -1.64
N ALA A 253 -1.42 7.15 -1.80
CA ALA A 253 -0.97 5.99 -1.03
C ALA A 253 0.47 5.60 -1.41
N SER A 254 0.78 5.63 -2.71
CA SER A 254 2.12 5.35 -3.22
C SER A 254 3.15 6.39 -2.75
N ILE A 255 2.83 7.68 -2.89
CA ILE A 255 3.66 8.80 -2.41
C ILE A 255 3.91 8.68 -0.91
N LEU A 256 2.88 8.43 -0.11
CA LEU A 256 3.06 8.34 1.34
C LEU A 256 3.92 7.14 1.74
N LEU A 257 3.78 6.01 1.04
CA LEU A 257 4.59 4.83 1.28
C LEU A 257 6.06 5.06 0.91
N HIS A 258 6.33 5.65 -0.25
CA HIS A 258 7.68 6.02 -0.69
C HIS A 258 8.31 7.01 0.30
N PHE A 259 7.58 8.09 0.62
CA PHE A 259 7.98 9.07 1.62
C PHE A 259 8.33 8.44 2.98
N SER A 260 7.62 7.40 3.38
CA SER A 260 7.90 6.73 4.65
C SER A 260 9.22 5.96 4.65
N PHE A 261 9.71 5.49 3.50
CA PHE A 261 11.05 4.90 3.42
C PHE A 261 12.12 5.98 3.36
N ASP A 262 11.91 7.00 2.53
CA ASP A 262 12.85 8.10 2.36
C ASP A 262 13.07 8.90 3.65
N TYR A 263 12.00 9.29 4.33
CA TYR A 263 12.10 10.07 5.56
C TYR A 263 12.46 9.24 6.79
N MET A 264 12.46 7.91 6.70
CA MET A 264 13.03 7.07 7.75
C MET A 264 14.53 7.34 7.90
N ASP A 265 15.24 7.54 6.79
CA ASP A 265 16.67 7.91 6.80
C ASP A 265 16.88 9.30 7.41
N ILE A 266 16.01 10.28 7.07
CA ILE A 266 16.06 11.62 7.69
C ILE A 266 15.79 11.58 9.18
N THR A 267 14.80 10.82 9.62
CA THR A 267 14.50 10.65 11.04
C THR A 267 15.69 10.00 11.76
N TYR A 268 16.32 8.99 11.17
CA TYR A 268 17.54 8.40 11.71
C TYR A 268 18.70 9.42 11.80
N MET A 269 18.92 10.24 10.77
CA MET A 269 19.93 11.30 10.77
C MET A 269 19.68 12.35 11.86
N LEU A 270 18.43 12.78 12.06
CA LEU A 270 18.05 13.77 13.06
C LEU A 270 18.28 13.25 14.49
N ILE A 271 18.05 11.96 14.70
CA ILE A 271 18.25 11.28 15.99
C ILE A 271 19.75 11.06 16.26
N SER A 272 20.53 10.70 15.24
CA SER A 272 21.95 10.33 15.39
C SER A 272 22.90 11.52 15.50
N LYS A 273 22.59 12.67 14.89
CA LYS A 273 23.49 13.84 14.85
C LYS A 273 23.37 14.80 16.05
N ASP A 274 22.64 14.44 17.12
CA ASP A 274 22.48 15.26 18.35
C ASP A 274 22.08 16.73 18.11
N ILE A 275 21.48 17.05 16.96
CA ILE A 275 21.15 18.44 16.54
C ILE A 275 20.05 19.06 17.44
N LEU A 276 19.41 18.26 18.31
CA LEU A 276 18.44 18.70 19.31
C LEU A 276 18.90 18.34 20.74
N SER A 277 20.08 18.83 21.11
CA SER A 277 20.78 18.56 22.37
C SER A 277 20.18 19.23 23.61
N ASP A 278 18.94 18.91 24.01
CA ASP A 278 18.50 18.90 25.44
C ASP A 278 16.99 18.63 25.59
N ALA A 279 16.15 19.19 24.72
CA ALA A 279 14.69 19.00 24.79
C ALA A 279 14.20 17.69 24.14
N LEU A 280 15.02 17.10 23.25
CA LEU A 280 14.74 15.83 22.57
C LEU A 280 15.76 14.72 22.89
N ALA A 281 16.68 14.93 23.84
CA ALA A 281 17.53 13.85 24.38
C ALA A 281 16.70 12.76 25.10
N LEU A 282 15.51 13.12 25.57
CA LEU A 282 14.45 12.17 25.97
C LEU A 282 13.88 11.35 24.81
N LEU A 283 14.22 11.69 23.56
CA LEU A 283 13.78 11.10 22.28
C LEU A 283 14.92 10.38 21.51
N SER A 284 16.20 10.57 21.87
CA SER A 284 17.32 9.83 21.28
C SER A 284 17.42 8.37 21.77
N MET A 285 17.11 8.11 23.05
CA MET A 285 16.85 6.76 23.57
C MET A 285 15.61 6.12 22.91
N PRO A 286 14.50 6.86 22.71
CA PRO A 286 13.41 6.45 21.84
C PRO A 286 13.77 6.22 20.39
N GLY A 287 14.87 6.76 19.86
CA GLY A 287 15.29 6.52 18.48
C GLY A 287 15.91 5.15 18.26
N ILE A 288 16.80 4.72 19.17
CA ILE A 288 17.30 3.33 19.20
C ILE A 288 16.15 2.39 19.56
N LEU A 289 15.33 2.73 20.55
CA LEU A 289 14.14 1.95 20.88
C LEU A 289 13.19 1.87 19.68
N LEU A 290 12.94 2.96 18.96
CA LEU A 290 12.10 2.99 17.76
C LEU A 290 12.74 2.13 16.67
N SER A 291 14.05 2.21 16.45
CA SER A 291 14.76 1.39 15.46
C SER A 291 14.73 -0.10 15.82
N VAL A 292 14.90 -0.43 17.11
CA VAL A 292 14.76 -1.80 17.64
C VAL A 292 13.31 -2.26 17.54
N LEU A 293 12.34 -1.40 17.84
CA LEU A 293 10.91 -1.70 17.68
C LEU A 293 10.57 -1.92 16.21
N VAL A 294 11.07 -1.06 15.29
CA VAL A 294 10.97 -1.22 13.84
C VAL A 294 11.52 -2.59 13.43
N LEU A 295 12.71 -2.95 13.90
CA LEU A 295 13.37 -4.21 13.58
C LEU A 295 12.58 -5.42 14.10
N LEU A 296 12.30 -5.46 15.41
CA LEU A 296 11.57 -6.55 16.05
C LEU A 296 10.19 -6.72 15.44
N PHE A 297 9.50 -5.60 15.18
CA PHE A 297 8.22 -5.59 14.52
C PHE A 297 8.32 -6.09 13.08
N SER A 298 9.27 -5.61 12.29
CA SER A 298 9.45 -6.08 10.91
C SER A 298 9.71 -7.58 10.87
N LEU A 299 10.52 -8.11 11.79
CA LEU A 299 10.82 -9.54 11.90
C LEU A 299 9.63 -10.38 12.39
N ALA A 300 8.77 -9.86 13.27
CA ALA A 300 7.60 -10.57 13.75
C ALA A 300 6.43 -10.50 12.74
N ALA A 301 6.23 -9.34 12.15
CA ALA A 301 5.00 -8.96 11.47
C ALA A 301 5.12 -9.08 9.94
N GLY A 302 6.34 -8.90 9.40
CA GLY A 302 6.67 -9.11 7.99
C GLY A 302 6.41 -10.54 7.49
N PRO A 303 6.87 -11.62 8.15
CA PRO A 303 6.62 -12.99 7.71
C PRO A 303 5.12 -13.33 7.67
N VAL A 304 4.36 -12.87 8.68
CA VAL A 304 2.92 -13.14 8.79
C VAL A 304 2.15 -12.47 7.66
N THR A 305 2.45 -11.21 7.39
CA THR A 305 1.82 -10.44 6.30
C THR A 305 2.24 -10.98 4.93
N LEU A 306 3.52 -11.25 4.72
CA LEU A 306 4.02 -11.86 3.48
C LEU A 306 3.34 -13.20 3.20
N TYR A 307 3.23 -14.06 4.21
CA TYR A 307 2.60 -15.38 4.08
C TYR A 307 1.16 -15.29 3.58
N GLY A 308 0.33 -14.40 4.13
CA GLY A 308 -1.06 -14.34 3.67
C GLY A 308 -1.24 -13.61 2.33
N TYR A 309 -0.36 -12.67 1.97
CA TYR A 309 -0.35 -12.13 0.61
C TYR A 309 0.02 -13.24 -0.38
N ALA A 310 1.05 -14.03 -0.08
CA ALA A 310 1.45 -15.19 -0.87
C ALA A 310 0.33 -16.23 -0.98
N ARG A 311 -0.37 -16.52 0.12
CA ARG A 311 -1.52 -17.44 0.13
C ARG A 311 -2.69 -16.90 -0.71
N LYS A 312 -3.08 -15.64 -0.54
CA LYS A 312 -4.18 -15.01 -1.31
C LYS A 312 -3.86 -14.95 -2.80
N PHE A 313 -2.58 -14.87 -3.16
CA PHE A 313 -2.12 -15.00 -4.53
C PHE A 313 -2.18 -16.46 -5.02
N ALA A 314 -1.68 -17.41 -4.23
CA ALA A 314 -1.70 -18.84 -4.55
C ALA A 314 -3.12 -19.39 -4.73
N GLU A 315 -4.10 -18.93 -3.94
CA GLU A 315 -5.52 -19.27 -4.07
C GLU A 315 -6.13 -18.84 -5.42
N LYS A 316 -5.49 -17.93 -6.15
CA LYS A 316 -5.92 -17.52 -7.51
C LYS A 316 -5.23 -18.30 -8.63
N LEU A 317 -4.23 -19.13 -8.31
CA LEU A 317 -3.53 -19.94 -9.30
C LEU A 317 -4.34 -21.21 -9.61
N PRO A 318 -4.43 -21.62 -10.89
CA PRO A 318 -5.13 -22.84 -11.26
C PRO A 318 -4.44 -24.07 -10.63
N GLY A 319 -5.21 -24.91 -9.93
CA GLY A 319 -4.73 -26.15 -9.32
C GLY A 319 -4.36 -26.07 -7.83
N PHE A 320 -4.44 -24.90 -7.20
CA PHE A 320 -4.25 -24.81 -5.74
C PHE A 320 -5.47 -25.40 -5.04
N PRO A 321 -5.32 -26.37 -4.10
CA PRO A 321 -6.44 -26.88 -3.33
C PRO A 321 -6.95 -25.76 -2.44
N VAL A 322 -8.04 -25.11 -2.86
CA VAL A 322 -8.75 -24.15 -2.03
C VAL A 322 -9.32 -24.96 -0.86
N ALA A 323 -8.60 -24.95 0.26
CA ALA A 323 -9.17 -25.34 1.54
C ALA A 323 -10.28 -24.32 1.81
N ARG A 324 -11.51 -24.65 1.38
CA ARG A 324 -12.70 -23.85 1.68
C ARG A 324 -12.65 -23.58 3.16
N SER A 325 -12.53 -22.31 3.54
CA SER A 325 -12.48 -21.95 4.94
C SER A 325 -13.74 -22.50 5.59
N SER A 326 -13.63 -22.96 6.84
CA SER A 326 -14.81 -23.40 7.59
C SER A 326 -15.90 -22.32 7.60
N GLU A 327 -15.52 -21.06 7.44
CA GLU A 327 -16.40 -19.89 7.35
C GLU A 327 -17.16 -19.79 6.02
N GLU A 328 -16.59 -20.19 4.88
CA GLU A 328 -17.32 -20.28 3.61
C GLU A 328 -18.34 -21.44 3.65
N ARG A 329 -18.04 -22.48 4.44
CA ARG A 329 -18.99 -23.54 4.79
C ARG A 329 -20.11 -22.98 5.65
N THR A 330 -19.79 -22.18 6.67
CA THR A 330 -20.78 -21.55 7.57
C THR A 330 -21.60 -20.45 6.88
N GLU A 331 -21.04 -19.61 6.01
CA GLU A 331 -21.83 -18.63 5.24
C GLU A 331 -22.74 -19.32 4.23
N ARG A 332 -22.31 -20.44 3.62
CA ARG A 332 -23.18 -21.25 2.77
C ARG A 332 -24.22 -21.99 3.60
N GLN A 333 -23.90 -22.39 4.82
CA GLN A 333 -24.82 -23.04 5.75
C GLN A 333 -25.82 -22.04 6.34
N GLU A 334 -25.42 -20.82 6.68
CA GLU A 334 -26.28 -19.69 7.09
C GLU A 334 -27.08 -19.13 5.92
N ARG A 335 -26.59 -19.19 4.66
CA ARG A 335 -27.43 -18.92 3.48
C ARG A 335 -28.44 -20.04 3.20
N VAL A 336 -28.15 -21.27 3.65
CA VAL A 336 -29.06 -22.43 3.55
C VAL A 336 -30.05 -22.45 4.72
N GLU A 337 -29.65 -22.00 5.91
CA GLU A 337 -30.46 -21.98 7.13
C GLU A 337 -31.24 -20.66 7.29
N GLY A 338 -30.74 -19.54 6.76
CA GLY A 338 -31.37 -18.21 6.78
C GLY A 338 -32.42 -17.97 5.68
N GLY A 339 -32.86 -19.02 4.99
CA GLY A 339 -33.82 -18.90 3.88
C GLY A 339 -34.63 -20.16 3.59
N LEU A 340 -34.74 -21.08 4.56
CA LEU A 340 -35.61 -22.24 4.44
C LEU A 340 -36.91 -22.05 5.23
N PHE A 341 -37.59 -20.92 5.02
CA PHE A 341 -39.03 -20.92 5.25
C PHE A 341 -39.66 -21.71 4.10
N MET A 342 -39.81 -23.02 4.29
CA MET A 342 -40.75 -23.81 3.50
C MET A 342 -42.14 -23.27 3.79
N LEU A 343 -42.56 -22.27 3.02
CA LEU A 343 -43.95 -21.87 2.98
C LEU A 343 -44.66 -22.88 2.10
N GLN A 344 -45.71 -23.52 2.64
CA GLN A 344 -46.77 -24.05 1.79
C GLN A 344 -47.21 -22.92 0.88
N PHE A 345 -47.36 -23.19 -0.42
CA PHE A 345 -47.81 -22.19 -1.38
C PHE A 345 -49.02 -21.42 -0.80
N PRO A 346 -48.97 -20.08 -0.70
CA PRO A 346 -50.13 -19.32 -0.25
C PRO A 346 -51.32 -19.45 -1.22
N VAL A 347 -51.09 -20.03 -2.42
CA VAL A 347 -52.09 -20.22 -3.47
C VAL A 347 -51.88 -21.56 -4.20
N GLY A 348 -52.07 -22.68 -3.50
CA GLY A 348 -52.25 -24.01 -4.12
C GLY A 348 -51.04 -24.66 -4.81
N ARG A 349 -51.29 -25.80 -5.48
CA ARG A 349 -50.28 -26.67 -6.13
C ARG A 349 -49.58 -25.97 -7.30
N CYS A 350 -48.31 -26.30 -7.53
CA CYS A 350 -47.57 -25.88 -8.71
C CYS A 350 -48.34 -26.25 -10.00
N PRO A 351 -48.62 -25.30 -10.91
CA PRO A 351 -49.43 -25.56 -12.11
C PRO A 351 -48.75 -26.50 -13.11
N LYS A 352 -47.43 -26.65 -13.02
CA LYS A 352 -46.64 -27.48 -13.94
C LYS A 352 -46.52 -28.93 -13.49
N CYS A 353 -46.36 -29.17 -12.18
CA CYS A 353 -46.07 -30.52 -11.67
C CYS A 353 -46.90 -30.94 -10.45
N GLY A 354 -47.85 -30.10 -10.01
CA GLY A 354 -48.74 -30.39 -8.90
C GLY A 354 -48.10 -30.39 -7.50
N ALA A 355 -46.82 -30.02 -7.36
CA ALA A 355 -46.13 -30.03 -6.07
C ALA A 355 -46.63 -28.91 -5.15
N GLU A 356 -46.70 -29.19 -3.84
CA GLU A 356 -47.20 -28.27 -2.81
C GLU A 356 -46.09 -27.46 -2.13
N GLU A 357 -44.82 -27.76 -2.45
CA GLU A 357 -43.64 -27.15 -1.86
C GLU A 357 -42.97 -26.17 -2.84
N ALA A 358 -42.67 -24.97 -2.34
CA ALA A 358 -41.88 -23.96 -3.05
C ALA A 358 -40.82 -23.33 -2.14
N ARG A 359 -39.74 -22.85 -2.78
CA ARG A 359 -38.67 -22.06 -2.19
C ARG A 359 -38.92 -20.59 -2.49
N TYR A 360 -38.92 -19.73 -1.47
CA TYR A 360 -38.96 -18.28 -1.66
C TYR A 360 -37.58 -17.76 -2.08
N LEU A 361 -37.53 -17.00 -3.18
CA LEU A 361 -36.30 -16.46 -3.77
C LEU A 361 -36.04 -14.98 -3.44
N GLY A 362 -36.93 -14.33 -2.68
CA GLY A 362 -36.93 -12.87 -2.52
C GLY A 362 -37.64 -12.14 -3.67
N ASN A 363 -37.94 -10.85 -3.50
CA ASN A 363 -38.64 -10.01 -4.50
C ASN A 363 -40.01 -10.54 -4.93
N ASP A 364 -40.76 -11.13 -4.00
CA ASP A 364 -42.07 -11.76 -4.23
C ASP A 364 -42.02 -12.95 -5.18
N MET A 365 -40.88 -13.63 -5.34
CA MET A 365 -40.75 -14.79 -6.24
C MET A 365 -40.67 -16.12 -5.47
N LEU A 366 -41.40 -17.12 -5.95
CA LEU A 366 -41.39 -18.52 -5.51
C LEU A 366 -40.81 -19.40 -6.62
N GLU A 367 -40.05 -20.43 -6.25
CA GLU A 367 -39.56 -21.48 -7.15
C GLU A 367 -40.03 -22.85 -6.67
N CYS A 368 -40.69 -23.61 -7.54
CA CYS A 368 -41.12 -24.96 -7.21
C CYS A 368 -39.92 -25.87 -6.96
N VAL A 369 -39.88 -26.54 -5.81
CA VAL A 369 -38.75 -27.41 -5.42
C VAL A 369 -38.63 -28.63 -6.36
N ARG A 370 -39.73 -29.07 -6.96
CA ARG A 370 -39.77 -30.28 -7.81
C ARG A 370 -39.40 -30.03 -9.27
N CYS A 371 -39.83 -28.92 -9.85
CA CYS A 371 -39.67 -28.67 -11.30
C CYS A 371 -38.95 -27.36 -11.64
N GLY A 372 -38.55 -26.55 -10.65
CA GLY A 372 -37.83 -25.29 -10.84
C GLY A 372 -38.67 -24.15 -11.43
N GLU A 373 -39.99 -24.32 -11.53
CA GLU A 373 -40.88 -23.29 -12.09
C GLU A 373 -40.95 -22.07 -11.17
N LYS A 374 -40.78 -20.86 -11.71
CA LYS A 374 -40.70 -19.61 -10.95
C LYS A 374 -41.97 -18.78 -11.10
N ARG A 375 -42.52 -18.26 -10.00
CA ARG A 375 -43.76 -17.46 -9.97
C ARG A 375 -43.67 -16.26 -9.05
N ARG A 376 -44.41 -15.20 -9.36
CA ARG A 376 -44.53 -14.03 -8.49
C ARG A 376 -45.77 -14.15 -7.58
N ILE A 377 -45.64 -13.82 -6.30
CA ILE A 377 -46.73 -13.80 -5.32
C ILE A 377 -47.54 -12.53 -5.58
N GLY A 378 -48.84 -12.65 -5.83
CA GLY A 378 -49.76 -11.51 -6.00
C GLY A 378 -50.19 -11.19 -7.44
N ARG A 379 -50.06 -12.10 -8.40
CA ARG A 379 -50.73 -12.01 -9.73
C ARG A 379 -51.31 -13.33 -10.17
#